data_AF-A0A9E6RC16-F1
#
_entry.id   AF-A0A9E6RC16-F1
#
_cell.length_a   1.000
_cell.length_b   1.000
_cell.length_c   1.000
_cell.angle_alpha   90.00
_cell.angle_beta   90.00
_cell.angle_gamma   90.00
#
_symmetry.space_group_name_H-M   'P 1'
#
loop_
_entity.id
_entity.type
_entity.pdbx_description
1 polymer ?
#
loop_
_entity_poly.entity_id
_entity_poly.type
_entity_poly.pdbx_seq_one_letter_code
_entity_poly.pdbx_strand_id
1 'polypeptide(L)'
;MTATSAPAPDDRALAIRAAFAFFALYAVFFSTGPLFGQWLLDAEGRPLQADFVNVWAAGRMAIEGRAADVYDWAAHRAYEVLAVGHDFEGYFGWHYPPMFLLVAAPLSLLPYVASQLVWTAVTLPIYAAAIRLICRRWDAVLIALAFPPSR
;
A
#
# COMPACT_ATOMS: atom_id res chain seq x y z
N MET A 1 45.05 31.23 20.61
CA MET A 1 43.63 31.28 20.21
C MET A 1 43.30 29.97 19.49
N THR A 2 42.77 29.00 20.22
CA THR A 2 42.21 27.77 19.63
C THR A 2 40.78 28.07 19.20
N ALA A 3 40.53 28.09 17.90
CA ALA A 3 39.18 28.23 17.35
C ALA A 3 38.42 26.91 17.57
N THR A 4 37.45 26.92 18.48
CA THR A 4 36.48 25.83 18.63
C THR A 4 35.56 25.85 17.41
N SER A 5 35.75 24.93 16.47
CA SER A 5 34.78 24.73 15.38
C SER A 5 33.45 24.26 15.96
N ALA A 6 32.34 24.83 15.48
CA ALA A 6 31.00 24.41 15.86
C ALA A 6 30.82 22.90 15.61
N PRO A 7 30.12 22.16 16.49
CA PRO A 7 29.85 20.75 16.26
C PRO A 7 29.05 20.58 14.97
N ALA A 8 29.42 19.57 14.16
CA ALA A 8 28.68 19.22 12.95
C ALA A 8 27.20 18.96 13.30
N PRO A 9 26.26 19.35 12.41
CA PRO A 9 24.84 19.10 12.64
C PRO A 9 24.58 17.60 12.87
N ASP A 10 23.71 17.30 13.84
CA ASP A 10 23.34 15.93 14.17
C ASP A 10 22.44 15.36 13.06
N ASP A 11 23.06 14.64 12.11
CA ASP A 11 22.39 13.97 10.99
C ASP A 11 21.22 13.10 11.44
N ARG A 12 21.28 12.56 12.67
CA ARG A 12 20.20 11.75 13.27
C ARG A 12 19.00 12.60 13.64
N ALA A 13 19.22 13.75 14.28
CA ALA A 13 18.15 14.68 14.62
C ALA A 13 17.48 15.24 13.36
N LEU A 14 18.25 15.51 12.30
CA LEU A 14 17.72 15.92 11.01
C LEU A 14 16.84 14.82 10.39
N ALA A 15 17.32 13.57 10.38
CA ALA A 15 16.57 12.43 9.85
C ALA A 15 15.24 12.19 10.58
N ILE A 16 15.23 12.32 11.92
CA ILE A 16 13.99 12.18 12.72
C ILE A 16 13.01 13.31 12.39
N ARG A 17 13.46 14.56 12.30
CA ARG A 17 12.59 15.71 11.96
C ARG A 17 12.01 15.56 10.55
N ALA A 18 12.83 15.13 9.59
CA ALA A 18 12.38 14.84 8.24
C ALA A 18 11.32 13.73 8.24
N ALA A 19 11.54 12.64 8.99
CA ALA A 19 10.59 11.54 9.09
C ALA A 19 9.23 11.98 9.67
N PHE A 20 9.23 12.81 10.71
CA PHE A 20 7.98 13.38 11.24
C PHE A 20 7.28 14.30 10.22
N ALA A 21 8.04 15.11 9.48
CA ALA A 21 7.47 15.96 8.44
C ALA A 21 6.82 15.11 7.33
N PHE A 22 7.48 14.04 6.86
CA PHE A 22 6.89 13.11 5.89
C PHE A 22 5.67 12.40 6.45
N PHE A 23 5.69 11.97 7.72
CA PHE A 23 4.52 11.36 8.35
C PHE A 23 3.33 12.32 8.39
N ALA A 24 3.55 13.59 8.76
CA ALA A 24 2.51 14.61 8.74
C ALA A 24 1.98 14.86 7.32
N LEU A 25 2.87 14.90 6.33
CA LEU A 25 2.49 15.03 4.92
C LEU A 25 1.66 13.83 4.44
N TYR A 26 2.02 12.59 4.84
CA TYR A 26 1.21 11.41 4.55
C TYR A 26 -0.12 11.44 5.28
N ALA A 27 -0.19 11.91 6.53
CA ALA A 27 -1.48 12.04 7.20
C ALA A 27 -2.41 13.04 6.47
N VAL A 28 -1.85 14.13 5.94
CA VAL A 28 -2.59 15.13 5.14
C VAL A 28 -2.99 14.57 3.78
N PHE A 29 -2.07 13.99 3.01
CA PHE A 29 -2.38 13.33 1.73
C PHE A 29 -3.38 12.19 1.94
N PHE A 30 -3.12 11.43 2.99
CA PHE A 30 -3.96 10.52 3.73
C PHE A 30 -5.46 10.85 3.79
N SER A 31 -5.71 11.97 4.44
CA SER A 31 -7.04 12.42 4.83
C SER A 31 -7.72 13.25 3.74
N THR A 32 -6.94 13.98 2.94
CA THR A 32 -7.47 14.91 1.94
C THR A 32 -7.42 14.36 0.52
N GLY A 33 -6.58 13.37 0.23
CA GLY A 33 -6.45 12.71 -1.07
C GLY A 33 -7.79 12.27 -1.66
N PRO A 34 -8.67 11.60 -0.90
CA PRO A 34 -10.00 11.24 -1.39
C PRO A 34 -10.86 12.44 -1.82
N LEU A 35 -10.68 13.62 -1.22
CA LEU A 35 -11.39 14.84 -1.60
C LEU A 35 -10.90 15.40 -2.95
N PHE A 36 -9.69 15.03 -3.36
CA PHE A 36 -9.05 15.45 -4.61
C PHE A 36 -8.98 14.33 -5.65
N GLY A 37 -9.68 13.22 -5.41
CA GLY A 37 -9.66 12.07 -6.31
C GLY A 37 -8.30 11.36 -6.36
N GLN A 38 -7.63 11.24 -5.21
CA GLN A 38 -6.33 10.59 -5.08
C GLN A 38 -6.38 9.45 -4.05
N TRP A 39 -5.46 8.49 -4.24
CA TRP A 39 -5.31 7.26 -3.46
C TRP A 39 -6.42 6.22 -3.65
N LEU A 40 -7.59 6.45 -3.07
CA LEU A 40 -8.62 5.42 -2.89
C LEU A 40 -9.77 5.58 -3.89
N LEU A 41 -10.13 6.82 -4.14
CA LEU A 41 -11.24 7.23 -5.00
C LEU A 41 -10.73 8.27 -6.00
N ASP A 42 -11.29 8.30 -7.19
CA ASP A 42 -11.08 9.35 -8.18
C ASP A 42 -11.95 10.59 -7.90
N ALA A 43 -11.87 11.60 -8.77
CA ALA A 43 -12.57 12.88 -8.57
C ALA A 43 -14.10 12.71 -8.61
N GLU A 44 -14.59 11.63 -9.22
CA GLU A 44 -15.99 11.25 -9.30
C GLU A 44 -16.43 10.32 -8.15
N GLY A 45 -15.52 9.99 -7.22
CA GLY A 45 -15.78 9.11 -6.09
C GLY A 45 -15.77 7.63 -6.44
N ARG A 46 -15.25 7.25 -7.62
CA ARG A 46 -15.11 5.85 -8.06
C ARG A 46 -13.81 5.26 -7.52
N PRO A 47 -13.76 3.97 -7.17
CA PRO A 47 -12.52 3.36 -6.70
C PRO A 47 -11.39 3.43 -7.73
N LEU A 48 -10.19 3.79 -7.30
CA LEU A 48 -9.00 3.78 -8.17
C LEU A 48 -8.38 2.40 -8.24
N GLN A 49 -7.89 2.04 -9.43
CA GLN A 49 -7.00 0.90 -9.59
C GLN A 49 -5.69 1.14 -8.84
N ALA A 50 -5.27 0.15 -8.06
CA ALA A 50 -4.03 0.17 -7.30
C ALA A 50 -3.40 -1.23 -7.36
N ASP A 51 -2.15 -1.34 -6.94
CA ASP A 51 -1.44 -2.61 -6.83
C ASP A 51 -2.28 -3.71 -6.14
N PHE A 52 -3.03 -3.36 -5.10
CA PHE A 52 -3.90 -4.26 -4.37
C PHE A 52 -5.05 -4.88 -5.19
N VAL A 53 -5.45 -4.29 -6.32
CA VAL A 53 -6.57 -4.77 -7.14
C VAL A 53 -6.37 -6.22 -7.60
N ASN A 54 -5.12 -6.65 -7.84
CA ASN A 54 -4.80 -8.03 -8.18
C ASN A 54 -5.19 -9.02 -7.07
N VAL A 55 -5.01 -8.63 -5.81
CA VAL A 55 -5.28 -9.48 -4.65
C VAL A 55 -6.78 -9.66 -4.49
N TRP A 56 -7.53 -8.56 -4.64
CA TRP A 56 -8.99 -8.64 -4.61
C TRP A 56 -9.52 -9.49 -5.77
N ALA A 57 -9.03 -9.26 -6.99
CA ALA A 57 -9.46 -9.99 -8.19
C ALA A 57 -9.18 -11.50 -8.06
N ALA A 58 -7.98 -11.89 -7.65
CA ALA A 58 -7.59 -13.29 -7.48
C ALA A 58 -8.41 -13.99 -6.40
N GLY A 59 -8.63 -13.30 -5.27
CA GLY A 59 -9.46 -13.81 -4.18
C GLY A 59 -10.91 -14.03 -4.62
N ARG A 60 -11.47 -13.09 -5.39
CA ARG A 60 -12.84 -13.17 -5.86
C ARG A 60 -13.01 -14.35 -6.83
N MET A 61 -12.09 -14.49 -7.78
CA MET A 61 -12.04 -15.65 -8.68
C MET A 61 -11.91 -16.97 -7.91
N ALA A 62 -11.09 -17.03 -6.87
CA ALA A 62 -10.92 -18.25 -6.07
C ALA A 62 -12.22 -18.67 -5.36
N ILE A 63 -12.96 -17.72 -4.77
CA ILE A 63 -14.25 -18.01 -4.11
C ILE A 63 -15.31 -18.46 -5.12
N GLU A 64 -15.26 -17.96 -6.35
CA GLU A 64 -16.15 -18.35 -7.43
C GLU A 64 -15.77 -19.67 -8.11
N GLY A 65 -14.78 -20.40 -7.58
CA GLY A 65 -14.33 -21.69 -8.12
C GLY A 65 -13.42 -21.57 -9.34
N ARG A 66 -12.93 -20.36 -9.65
CA ARG A 66 -12.07 -20.04 -10.79
C ARG A 66 -10.61 -19.82 -10.40
N ALA A 67 -10.16 -20.50 -9.34
CA ALA A 67 -8.80 -20.35 -8.81
C ALA A 67 -7.69 -20.65 -9.83
N ALA A 68 -7.93 -21.51 -10.83
CA ALA A 68 -6.96 -21.80 -11.89
C ALA A 68 -6.83 -20.66 -12.92
N ASP A 69 -7.91 -19.90 -13.14
CA ASP A 69 -7.99 -18.86 -14.16
C ASP A 69 -7.29 -17.57 -13.72
N VAL A 70 -6.87 -17.43 -12.46
CA VAL A 70 -6.22 -16.21 -11.94
C VAL A 70 -4.93 -15.86 -12.68
N TYR A 71 -4.29 -16.84 -13.32
CA TYR A 71 -3.08 -16.66 -14.12
C TYR A 71 -3.36 -16.31 -15.59
N ASP A 72 -4.62 -16.43 -16.04
CA ASP A 72 -5.04 -15.94 -17.35
C ASP A 72 -5.26 -14.42 -17.29
N TRP A 73 -4.52 -13.68 -18.11
CA TRP A 73 -4.50 -12.22 -18.03
C TRP A 73 -5.86 -11.59 -18.35
N ALA A 74 -6.58 -12.12 -19.33
CA ALA A 74 -7.86 -11.58 -19.74
C ALA A 74 -8.94 -11.87 -18.69
N ALA A 75 -8.98 -13.09 -18.17
CA ALA A 75 -9.88 -13.49 -17.10
C ALA A 75 -9.60 -12.68 -15.82
N HIS A 76 -8.34 -12.52 -15.43
CA HIS A 76 -7.99 -11.77 -14.23
C HIS A 76 -8.34 -10.29 -14.33
N ARG A 77 -7.99 -9.64 -15.46
CA ARG A 77 -8.31 -8.22 -15.71
C ARG A 77 -9.81 -7.95 -15.65
N ALA A 78 -10.65 -8.89 -16.10
CA ALA A 78 -12.10 -8.74 -15.99
C ALA A 78 -12.56 -8.58 -14.53
N TYR A 79 -11.90 -9.24 -13.57
CA TYR A 79 -12.18 -9.08 -12.14
C TYR A 79 -11.54 -7.81 -11.56
N GLU A 80 -10.41 -7.34 -12.09
CA GLU A 80 -9.87 -6.03 -11.71
C GLU A 80 -10.84 -4.90 -12.08
N VAL A 81 -11.37 -4.93 -13.31
CA VAL A 81 -12.40 -4.00 -13.79
C VAL A 81 -13.67 -4.11 -12.95
N LEU A 82 -14.08 -5.33 -12.59
CA LEU A 82 -15.20 -5.56 -11.68
C LEU A 82 -14.97 -4.94 -10.30
N ALA A 83 -13.74 -5.01 -9.78
CA ALA A 83 -13.38 -4.49 -8.46
C ALA A 83 -13.53 -2.98 -8.38
N VAL A 84 -13.05 -2.27 -9.41
CA VAL A 84 -13.07 -0.80 -9.45
C VAL A 84 -14.35 -0.23 -10.07
N GLY A 85 -15.10 -1.02 -10.83
CA GLY A 85 -16.39 -0.65 -11.40
C GLY A 85 -16.32 0.18 -12.69
N HIS A 86 -15.14 0.32 -13.29
CA HIS A 86 -14.94 0.97 -14.58
C HIS A 86 -13.70 0.41 -15.29
N ASP A 87 -13.61 0.60 -16.61
CA ASP A 87 -12.42 0.20 -17.36
C ASP A 87 -11.23 1.14 -17.09
N PHE A 88 -10.01 0.63 -17.22
CA PHE A 88 -8.78 1.38 -17.04
C PHE A 88 -7.63 0.80 -17.88
N GLU A 89 -6.63 1.62 -18.22
CA GLU A 89 -5.48 1.15 -18.98
C GLU A 89 -4.53 0.29 -18.13
N GLY A 90 -4.00 -0.77 -18.73
CA GLY A 90 -3.08 -1.70 -18.07
C GLY A 90 -3.77 -2.91 -17.46
N TYR A 91 -3.00 -3.63 -16.64
CA TYR A 91 -3.43 -4.81 -15.88
C TYR A 91 -2.48 -5.04 -14.70
N PHE A 92 -2.96 -5.69 -13.65
CA PHE A 92 -2.16 -6.07 -12.48
C PHE A 92 -2.10 -7.59 -12.34
N GLY A 93 -1.20 -8.23 -13.10
CA GLY A 93 -1.13 -9.69 -13.14
C GLY A 93 -0.95 -10.36 -11.77
N TRP A 94 -1.60 -11.51 -11.60
CA TRP A 94 -1.39 -12.38 -10.45
C TRP A 94 -0.12 -13.24 -10.65
N HIS A 95 0.89 -13.00 -9.84
CA HIS A 95 2.19 -13.70 -9.92
C HIS A 95 2.51 -14.54 -8.67
N TYR A 96 1.61 -14.55 -7.69
CA TYR A 96 1.82 -15.23 -6.43
C TYR A 96 1.52 -16.74 -6.54
N PRO A 97 2.16 -17.59 -5.73
CA PRO A 97 1.85 -19.01 -5.71
C PRO A 97 0.40 -19.27 -5.27
N PRO A 98 -0.22 -20.41 -5.68
CA PRO A 98 -1.63 -20.71 -5.40
C PRO A 98 -2.02 -20.65 -3.92
N MET A 99 -1.08 -20.96 -3.01
CA MET A 99 -1.32 -20.93 -1.56
C MET A 99 -1.71 -19.52 -1.07
N PHE A 100 -1.28 -18.47 -1.77
CA PHE A 100 -1.62 -17.10 -1.39
C PHE A 100 -3.10 -16.75 -1.67
N LEU A 101 -3.79 -17.56 -2.48
CA LEU A 101 -5.25 -17.44 -2.65
C LEU A 101 -6.02 -17.66 -1.34
N LEU A 102 -5.45 -18.39 -0.38
CA LEU A 102 -6.04 -18.54 0.96
C LEU A 102 -6.08 -17.23 1.75
N VAL A 103 -5.18 -16.29 1.44
CA VAL A 103 -5.17 -14.94 2.01
C VAL A 103 -6.06 -14.01 1.18
N ALA A 104 -5.98 -14.11 -0.15
CA ALA A 104 -6.74 -13.26 -1.06
C ALA A 104 -8.26 -13.49 -0.96
N ALA A 105 -8.70 -14.75 -0.86
CA ALA A 105 -10.10 -15.13 -0.77
C ALA A 105 -10.87 -14.38 0.33
N PRO A 106 -10.52 -14.48 1.63
CA PRO A 106 -11.27 -13.79 2.68
C PRO A 106 -11.25 -12.27 2.54
N LEU A 107 -10.16 -11.68 2.04
CA LEU A 107 -10.08 -10.24 1.77
C LEU A 107 -11.06 -9.82 0.67
N SER A 108 -11.20 -10.64 -0.37
CA SER A 108 -12.07 -10.32 -1.50
C SER A 108 -13.55 -10.34 -1.12
N LEU A 109 -13.96 -10.96 0.00
CA LEU A 109 -15.35 -10.92 0.47
C LEU A 109 -15.85 -9.51 0.79
N LEU A 110 -14.92 -8.60 1.14
CA LEU A 110 -15.22 -7.18 1.38
C LEU A 110 -15.32 -6.42 0.05
N PRO A 111 -16.07 -5.29 0.01
CA PRO A 111 -15.96 -4.33 -1.08
C PRO A 111 -14.50 -3.91 -1.29
N TYR A 112 -14.07 -3.72 -2.55
CA TYR A 112 -12.66 -3.48 -2.91
C TYR A 112 -11.96 -2.43 -2.04
N VAL A 113 -12.58 -1.26 -1.88
CA VAL A 113 -12.04 -0.16 -1.07
C VAL A 113 -11.85 -0.55 0.40
N ALA A 114 -12.84 -1.23 0.99
CA ALA A 114 -12.75 -1.71 2.37
C ALA A 114 -11.67 -2.78 2.52
N SER A 115 -11.56 -3.68 1.54
CA SER A 115 -10.54 -4.72 1.47
C SER A 115 -9.13 -4.11 1.43
N GLN A 116 -8.93 -3.07 0.61
CA GLN A 116 -7.65 -2.36 0.50
C GLN A 116 -7.27 -1.64 1.80
N LEU A 117 -8.24 -1.03 2.48
CA LEU A 117 -8.02 -0.42 3.80
C LEU A 117 -7.61 -1.47 4.84
N VAL A 118 -8.29 -2.61 4.88
CA VAL A 118 -7.94 -3.73 5.76
C VAL A 118 -6.53 -4.24 5.47
N TRP A 119 -6.21 -4.47 4.20
CA TRP A 119 -4.88 -4.90 3.77
C TRP A 119 -3.78 -3.93 4.24
N THR A 120 -3.99 -2.64 4.00
CA THR A 120 -3.05 -1.59 4.40
C THR A 120 -2.91 -1.52 5.92
N ALA A 121 -4.02 -1.55 6.65
CA ALA A 121 -4.04 -1.48 8.12
C ALA A 121 -3.37 -2.69 8.79
N VAL A 122 -3.33 -3.85 8.12
CA VAL A 122 -2.67 -5.06 8.63
C VAL A 122 -1.19 -5.12 8.22
N THR A 123 -0.87 -4.84 6.96
CA THR A 123 0.50 -4.98 6.44
C THR A 123 1.42 -3.87 6.91
N LEU A 124 0.93 -2.66 7.13
CA LEU A 124 1.75 -1.54 7.58
C LEU A 124 2.33 -1.75 9.00
N PRO A 125 1.56 -2.19 10.01
CA PRO A 125 2.13 -2.57 11.32
C PRO A 125 3.10 -3.74 11.24
N ILE A 126 2.83 -4.74 10.39
CA ILE A 126 3.74 -5.89 10.20
C ILE A 126 5.08 -5.41 9.63
N TYR A 127 5.05 -4.53 8.63
CA TYR A 127 6.24 -3.90 8.07
C TYR A 127 7.02 -3.12 9.14
N ALA A 128 6.34 -2.26 9.90
CA ALA A 128 6.96 -1.49 10.98
C ALA A 128 7.59 -2.41 12.07
N ALA A 129 6.90 -3.50 12.43
CA ALA A 129 7.40 -4.49 13.37
C ALA A 129 8.62 -5.24 12.83
N ALA A 130 8.65 -5.60 11.54
CA ALA A 130 9.79 -6.22 10.89
C ALA A 130 11.04 -5.30 10.92
N ILE A 131 10.88 -4.04 10.54
CA ILE A 131 11.96 -3.03 10.63
C ILE A 131 12.44 -2.89 12.08
N ARG A 132 11.50 -2.83 13.04
CA ARG A 132 11.82 -2.74 14.46
C ARG A 132 12.58 -3.97 14.97
N LEU A 133 12.29 -5.15 14.45
CA LEU A 133 12.92 -6.41 14.84
C LEU A 133 14.34 -6.51 14.27
N ILE A 134 14.53 -6.14 13.00
CA ILE A 134 15.81 -6.20 12.29
C ILE A 134 16.77 -5.11 12.79
N CYS A 135 16.35 -3.85 12.77
CA CYS A 135 17.21 -2.72 13.09
C CYS A 135 17.32 -2.44 14.59
N ARG A 136 16.39 -2.98 15.41
CA ARG A 136 16.30 -2.80 16.86
C ARG A 136 16.24 -1.33 17.32
N ARG A 137 15.85 -0.41 16.44
CA ARG A 137 15.78 1.03 16.70
C ARG A 137 14.49 1.64 16.16
N TRP A 138 13.96 2.63 16.87
CA TRP A 138 12.72 3.32 16.49
C TRP A 138 12.91 4.38 15.41
N ASP A 139 14.10 4.99 15.33
CA ASP A 139 14.41 5.95 14.27
C ASP A 139 14.40 5.29 12.87
N ALA A 140 14.88 4.04 12.77
CA ALA A 140 14.76 3.25 11.54
C ALA A 140 13.30 3.02 11.11
N VAL A 141 12.39 2.77 12.07
CA VAL A 141 10.95 2.62 11.78
C VAL A 141 10.37 3.93 11.27
N LEU A 142 10.69 5.06 11.90
CA LEU A 142 10.22 6.38 11.46
C LEU A 142 10.70 6.70 10.03
N ILE A 143 11.98 6.45 9.75
CA ILE A 143 12.55 6.67 8.40
C ILE A 143 11.89 5.74 7.37
N ALA A 144 11.66 4.47 7.73
CA ALA A 144 11.03 3.49 6.85
C ALA A 144 9.57 3.85 6.51
N LEU A 145 8.82 4.38 7.48
CA LEU A 145 7.45 4.87 7.27
C LEU A 145 7.39 6.23 6.57
N ALA A 146 8.50 6.97 6.56
CA ALA A 146 8.63 8.25 5.88
C ALA A 146 8.96 8.11 4.38
N PHE A 147 9.35 6.92 3.92
CA PHE A 147 9.75 6.71 2.53
C PHE A 147 8.57 6.95 1.55
N PRO A 148 8.74 7.76 0.50
CA PRO A 148 7.67 8.08 -0.44
C PRO A 148 7.18 6.84 -1.18
N PRO A 149 5.85 6.66 -1.30
CA PRO A 149 5.32 5.69 -2.23
C PRO A 149 5.72 6.13 -3.64
N SER A 150 6.58 5.35 -4.29
CA SER A 150 6.87 5.53 -5.71
C SER A 150 5.59 5.26 -6.49
N ARG A 151 5.13 6.25 -7.25
CA ARG A 151 4.06 6.05 -8.23
C ARG A 151 4.59 5.32 -9.45
#